data_AF-A0A3R6XQA6-F1
#
_entry.id   AF-A0A3R6XQA6-F1
#
_cell.length_a   1.000
_cell.length_b   1.000
_cell.length_c   1.000
_cell.angle_alpha   90.00
_cell.angle_beta   90.00
_cell.angle_gamma   90.00
#
_symmetry.space_group_name_H-M   'P 1'
#
loop_
_entity.id
_entity.type
_entity.pdbx_description
1 polymer ?
#
loop_
_entity_poly.entity_id
_entity_poly.type
_entity_poly.pdbx_seq_one_letter_code
_entity_poly.pdbx_strand_id
1 'polypeptide(L)' 'MKEDKMLYTVKEAASVFGVNVHTIYELIKKGLLPAMKLGSLKIRKQTLESFLEKYEGMDLSDLNNISELNNIE' A
#
# COMPACT_ATOMS: atom_id res chain seq x y z
N MET A 1 -22.57 -2.34 -4.42
CA MET A 1 -21.89 -3.60 -4.02
C MET A 1 -20.47 -3.49 -4.53
N LYS A 2 -19.45 -3.41 -3.66
CA LYS A 2 -18.05 -3.40 -4.13
C LYS A 2 -17.72 -4.83 -4.53
N GLU A 3 -17.38 -5.05 -5.79
CA GLU A 3 -16.91 -6.34 -6.30
C GLU A 3 -15.73 -6.83 -5.47
N ASP A 4 -15.75 -8.10 -5.06
CA ASP A 4 -14.64 -8.72 -4.34
C ASP A 4 -13.49 -8.99 -5.32
N LYS A 5 -12.72 -7.95 -5.59
CA LYS A 5 -11.66 -7.97 -6.59
C LYS A 5 -10.41 -8.61 -6.00
N MET A 6 -9.90 -9.67 -6.64
CA MET A 6 -8.67 -10.33 -6.19
C MET A 6 -7.41 -9.50 -6.45
N LEU A 7 -7.39 -8.69 -7.50
CA LEU A 7 -6.22 -7.94 -7.97
C LEU A 7 -6.55 -6.47 -8.24
N TYR A 8 -5.76 -5.59 -7.66
CA TYR A 8 -5.87 -4.14 -7.77
C TYR A 8 -4.72 -3.59 -8.63
N THR A 9 -5.01 -2.61 -9.48
CA THR A 9 -3.98 -1.77 -10.08
C THR A 9 -3.37 -0.83 -9.06
N VAL A 10 -2.22 -0.22 -9.38
CA VAL A 10 -1.63 0.85 -8.57
C VAL A 10 -2.62 1.99 -8.32
N LYS A 11 -3.40 2.38 -9.35
CA LYS A 11 -4.41 3.44 -9.23
C LYS A 11 -5.54 3.04 -8.27
N GLU A 12 -6.00 1.81 -8.33
CA GLU A 12 -7.05 1.34 -7.43
C GLU A 12 -6.55 1.17 -6.01
N ALA A 13 -5.32 0.66 -5.82
CA ALA A 13 -4.68 0.58 -4.51
C ALA A 13 -4.51 1.98 -3.88
N ALA A 14 -4.12 2.98 -4.68
CA ALA A 14 -4.08 4.38 -4.25
C ALA A 14 -5.45 4.87 -3.79
N SER A 15 -6.52 4.54 -4.52
CA SER A 15 -7.90 4.84 -4.11
C SER A 15 -8.35 4.08 -2.86
N VAL A 16 -7.87 2.85 -2.64
CA VAL A 16 -8.18 2.04 -1.45
C VAL A 16 -7.51 2.65 -0.21
N PHE A 17 -6.24 3.03 -0.31
CA PHE A 17 -5.50 3.64 0.80
C PHE A 17 -5.78 5.14 0.98
N GLY A 18 -6.41 5.79 0.00
CA GLY A 18 -6.65 7.24 0.03
C GLY A 18 -5.38 8.07 -0.18
N VAL A 19 -4.38 7.54 -0.89
CA VAL A 19 -3.08 8.19 -1.11
C VAL A 19 -2.84 8.46 -2.60
N ASN A 20 -1.75 9.15 -2.93
CA ASN A 20 -1.33 9.34 -4.32
C ASN A 20 -0.79 8.02 -4.91
N VAL A 21 -1.00 7.81 -6.21
CA VAL A 21 -0.41 6.73 -7.00
C VAL A 21 1.12 6.71 -6.85
N HIS A 22 1.76 7.87 -6.72
CA HIS A 22 3.21 7.96 -6.49
C HIS A 22 3.65 7.21 -5.22
N THR A 23 2.94 7.41 -4.10
CA THR A 23 3.21 6.73 -2.83
C THR A 23 3.17 5.21 -2.99
N ILE A 24 2.19 4.68 -3.74
CA ILE A 24 2.11 3.24 -4.02
C ILE A 24 3.33 2.75 -4.81
N TYR A 25 3.80 3.50 -5.81
CA TYR A 25 5.02 3.15 -6.53
C TYR A 25 6.26 3.14 -5.64
N GLU A 26 6.36 4.07 -4.69
CA GLU A 26 7.46 4.11 -3.74
C GLU A 26 7.42 2.92 -2.78
N LEU A 27 6.25 2.59 -2.23
CA LEU A 27 6.05 1.40 -1.41
C LEU A 27 6.44 0.11 -2.14
N ILE A 28 6.08 -0.01 -3.41
CA ILE A 28 6.48 -1.15 -4.26
C ILE A 28 7.99 -1.15 -4.47
N LYS A 29 8.60 -0.01 -4.82
CA LYS A 29 10.06 0.11 -5.02
C LYS A 29 10.87 -0.24 -3.78
N LYS A 30 10.37 0.12 -2.60
CA LYS A 30 10.98 -0.21 -1.31
C LYS A 30 10.72 -1.67 -0.88
N GLY A 31 9.93 -2.42 -1.62
CA GLY A 31 9.57 -3.80 -1.30
C GLY A 31 8.57 -3.94 -0.14
N LEU A 32 8.01 -2.82 0.33
CA LEU A 32 7.05 -2.78 1.43
C LEU A 32 5.67 -3.26 0.98
N LEU A 33 5.34 -3.03 -0.29
CA LEU A 33 4.10 -3.48 -0.91
C LEU A 33 4.39 -4.39 -2.11
N PRO A 34 4.40 -5.72 -1.92
CA PRO A 34 4.62 -6.68 -3.00
C PRO A 34 3.60 -6.52 -4.14
N ALA A 35 4.11 -6.47 -5.37
CA ALA A 35 3.29 -6.37 -6.58
C ALA A 35 3.80 -7.32 -7.66
N MET A 36 2.92 -7.67 -8.61
CA MET A 36 3.24 -8.50 -9.77
C MET A 36 2.96 -7.75 -11.07
N LYS A 37 3.79 -7.97 -12.09
CA LYS A 37 3.61 -7.34 -13.41
C LYS A 37 2.86 -8.28 -14.35
N LEU A 38 1.60 -7.97 -14.65
CA LEU A 38 0.74 -8.68 -15.61
C LEU A 38 0.31 -7.69 -16.70
N GLY A 39 1.29 -7.24 -17.49
CA GLY A 39 1.19 -6.07 -18.37
C GLY A 39 1.28 -4.75 -17.61
N SER A 40 0.40 -4.57 -16.61
CA SER A 40 0.48 -3.51 -15.60
C SER A 40 0.79 -4.10 -14.22
N LEU A 41 1.26 -3.26 -13.29
CA LEU A 41 1.45 -3.68 -11.90
C LEU A 41 0.08 -3.98 -11.27
N LYS A 42 -0.01 -5.16 -10.65
CA LYS A 42 -1.15 -5.66 -9.90
C LYS A 42 -0.73 -5.97 -8.47
N ILE A 43 -1.61 -5.70 -7.52
CA ILE A 43 -1.43 -5.96 -6.10
C ILE A 43 -2.59 -6.85 -5.66
N ARG A 44 -2.32 -7.90 -4.89
CA ARG A 44 -3.37 -8.79 -4.37
C ARG A 44 -4.16 -8.08 -3.26
N LYS A 45 -5.46 -8.37 -3.15
CA LYS A 45 -6.31 -7.93 -2.04
C LYS A 45 -5.66 -8.22 -0.68
N GLN A 46 -5.27 -9.47 -0.48
CA GLN A 46 -4.60 -9.93 0.74
C GLN A 46 -3.32 -9.15 1.06
N THR A 47 -2.56 -8.72 0.04
CA THR A 47 -1.36 -7.91 0.25
C THR A 47 -1.71 -6.51 0.76
N LEU A 48 -2.80 -5.92 0.29
CA LEU A 48 -3.27 -4.63 0.82
C LEU A 48 -3.76 -4.77 2.27
N GLU A 49 -4.51 -5.83 2.57
CA GLU A 49 -5.00 -6.11 3.93
C GLU A 49 -3.83 -6.34 4.91
N SER A 50 -2.90 -7.24 4.58
CA SER A 50 -1.71 -7.49 5.41
C SER A 50 -0.80 -6.26 5.53
N PHE A 51 -0.79 -5.37 4.53
CA PHE A 51 -0.07 -4.10 4.64
C PHE A 51 -0.70 -3.20 5.70
N LEU A 52 -2.03 -3.06 5.69
CA LEU A 52 -2.75 -2.26 6.68
C LEU A 52 -2.55 -2.82 8.08
N GLU A 53 -2.71 -4.13 8.27
CA GLU A 53 -2.49 -4.78 9.58
C GLU A 53 -1.05 -4.62 10.09
N LYS A 54 -0.06 -4.71 9.20
CA LYS A 54 1.36 -4.64 9.58
C LYS A 54 1.79 -3.24 9.98
N TYR A 55 1.28 -2.21 9.30
CA TYR A 55 1.72 -0.83 9.44
C TYR A 55 0.71 0.06 10.18
N GLU A 56 -0.34 -0.55 10.75
CA GLU A 56 -1.27 0.15 11.65
C GLU A 56 -0.49 0.74 12.83
N GLY A 57 -0.69 2.03 13.09
CA GLY A 57 0.01 2.75 14.16
C GLY A 57 1.48 3.07 13.86
N MET A 58 1.95 2.95 12.61
CA MET A 58 3.30 3.33 12.21
C MET A 58 3.31 4.63 11.38
N ASP A 59 4.40 5.40 11.47
CA ASP A 59 4.68 6.52 10.58
C ASP A 59 5.48 6.04 9.37
N LEU A 60 4.88 6.20 8.18
CA LEU A 60 5.44 5.84 6.88
C LEU A 60 5.84 7.07 6.06
N SER A 61 5.95 8.25 6.69
CA SER A 61 6.40 9.48 6.03
C SER A 61 7.83 9.34 5.49
N ASP A 62 8.70 8.61 6.18
CA ASP A 62 10.00 8.16 5.68
C ASP A 62 10.04 6.64 5.51
N LEU A 63 9.94 6.18 4.26
CA LEU A 63 9.97 4.75 3.93
C LEU A 63 11.33 4.07 4.17
N ASN A 64 12.38 4.82 4.50
CA ASN A 64 13.68 4.27 4.92
C ASN A 64 13.80 4.13 6.44
N ASN A 65 12.96 4.84 7.19
CA ASN A 65 12.99 4.89 8.64
C ASN A 65 11.56 4.83 9.20
N ILE A 66 10.89 3.70 8.94
CA ILE A 66 9.55 3.46 9.47
C ILE A 66 9.65 3.34 10.99
N SER A 67 8.86 4.15 11.68
CA SER A 67 8.83 4.20 13.14
C SER A 67 7.39 4.11 13.66
N GLU A 68 7.23 3.86 14.95
CA GLU A 68 5.90 3.93 15.58
C GLU A 68 5.38 5.36 15.53
N LEU A 69 4.07 5.53 15.31
CA LEU A 69 3.41 6.82 15.29
C LEU A 69 3.39 7.40 16.72
N ASN A 70 4.48 8.05 17.09
CA ASN A 70 4.68 8.61 18.42
C ASN A 70 4.12 10.03 18.46
N ASN A 71 2.88 10.15 18.95
CA ASN A 71 2.10 11.38 19.16
C ASN A 71 1.61 12.06 17.87
N ILE A 72 0.28 12.10 17.73
CA ILE A 72 -0.42 13.00 16.82
C ILE A 72 -0.59 14.30 17.61
N GLU A 73 0.30 15.28 17.41
CA GLU A 73 0.08 16.64 17.95
C GLU A 73 -1.14 17.31 17.30
#